data_AF-A0A8I6XQZ7-F1
#
_entry.id   AF-A0A8I6XQZ7-F1
#
_cell.length_a   1.000
_cell.length_b   1.000
_cell.length_c   1.000
_cell.angle_alpha   90.00
_cell.angle_beta   90.00
_cell.angle_gamma   90.00
#
_symmetry.space_group_name_H-M   'P 1'
#
loop_
_entity.id
_entity.type
_entity.pdbx_description
1 polymer ?
#
loop_
_entity_poly.entity_id
_entity_poly.type
_entity_poly.pdbx_seq_one_letter_code
_entity_poly.pdbx_strand_id
1 'polypeptide(L)'
;MEDLLIPSAMHRVRPPISRFPVGAVGLGESGRVYVGVNLDFLGAPLSQAVHAEQFLIANVAAVGEPVLRIIAVSHMPCDHCRQFLQEIRGAAGIRILVTSDAADGCAAEWRTLASLLPRPFGPHDLLPKDAPLVLEPHDSRLDASSRGRNHRPRTTPPPPWMHRSCKRQQ
;
A
#
# COMPACT_ATOMS: atom_id res chain seq x y z
N MET A 1 -19.96 13.46 -0.21
CA MET A 1 -18.57 13.61 -0.73
C MET A 1 -18.26 12.50 -1.72
N GLU A 2 -18.72 11.28 -1.46
CA GLU A 2 -18.45 10.08 -2.27
C GLU A 2 -19.24 10.05 -3.59
N ASP A 3 -20.47 10.60 -3.58
CA ASP A 3 -21.41 10.56 -4.73
C ASP A 3 -20.88 11.21 -6.01
N LEU A 4 -19.91 12.14 -5.91
CA LEU A 4 -19.33 12.82 -7.07
C LEU A 4 -17.89 12.40 -7.37
N LEU A 5 -17.09 12.11 -6.33
CA LEU A 5 -15.65 11.93 -6.50
C LEU A 5 -15.29 10.58 -7.12
N ILE A 6 -15.99 9.50 -6.75
CA ILE A 6 -15.73 8.18 -7.32
C ILE A 6 -16.11 8.11 -8.81
N PRO A 7 -17.31 8.56 -9.24
CA PRO A 7 -17.61 8.63 -10.67
C PRO A 7 -16.64 9.50 -11.48
N SER A 8 -16.18 10.61 -10.88
CA SER A 8 -15.18 11.50 -11.50
C SER A 8 -13.82 10.83 -11.66
N ALA A 9 -13.39 10.03 -10.67
CA ALA A 9 -12.16 9.24 -10.76
C ALA A 9 -12.29 8.16 -11.86
N MET A 10 -13.41 7.43 -11.89
CA MET A 10 -13.67 6.40 -12.90
C MET A 10 -13.64 6.95 -14.34
N HIS A 11 -14.11 8.18 -14.56
CA HIS A 11 -14.06 8.84 -15.88
C HIS A 11 -12.64 9.08 -16.41
N ARG A 12 -11.62 9.09 -15.53
CA ARG A 12 -10.21 9.28 -15.90
C ARG A 12 -9.51 7.97 -16.26
N VAL A 13 -10.12 6.83 -15.99
CA VAL A 13 -9.51 5.51 -16.22
C VAL A 13 -9.47 5.19 -17.71
N ARG A 14 -8.36 4.63 -18.19
CA ARG A 14 -8.21 4.11 -19.56
C ARG A 14 -7.52 2.73 -19.51
N PRO A 15 -8.25 1.64 -19.18
CA PRO A 15 -7.65 0.32 -19.05
C PRO A 15 -7.86 -0.49 -20.35
N PRO A 16 -6.87 -0.53 -21.26
CA PRO A 16 -7.04 -1.14 -22.60
C PRO A 16 -7.28 -2.65 -22.58
N ILE A 17 -6.91 -3.35 -21.50
CA ILE A 17 -7.07 -4.81 -21.37
C ILE A 17 -8.42 -5.15 -20.74
N SER A 18 -8.63 -4.76 -19.48
CA SER A 18 -9.84 -5.14 -18.74
C SER A 18 -11.10 -4.41 -19.21
N ARG A 19 -10.96 -3.20 -19.76
CA ARG A 19 -12.07 -2.27 -20.06
C ARG A 19 -12.98 -2.04 -18.85
N PHE A 20 -12.44 -2.21 -17.64
CA PHE A 20 -13.17 -2.12 -16.39
C PHE A 20 -12.64 -0.93 -15.57
N PRO A 21 -13.38 0.19 -15.49
CA PRO A 21 -12.93 1.37 -14.78
C PRO A 21 -13.10 1.21 -13.27
N VAL A 22 -11.99 1.36 -12.53
CA VAL A 22 -11.96 1.37 -11.07
C VAL A 22 -11.36 2.70 -10.61
N GLY A 23 -12.12 3.43 -9.80
CA GLY A 23 -11.66 4.66 -9.14
C GLY A 23 -11.52 4.44 -7.63
N ALA A 24 -10.52 5.10 -7.04
CA ALA A 24 -10.33 5.19 -5.59
C ALA A 24 -10.08 6.64 -5.18
N VAL A 25 -10.53 7.01 -3.99
CA VAL A 25 -10.37 8.35 -3.41
C VAL A 25 -9.98 8.21 -1.95
N GLY A 26 -8.94 8.92 -1.53
CA GLY A 26 -8.42 8.86 -0.17
C GLY A 26 -8.46 10.21 0.54
N LEU A 27 -8.79 10.22 1.83
CA LEU A 27 -8.69 11.40 2.69
C LEU A 27 -7.46 11.29 3.59
N GLY A 28 -6.51 12.21 3.38
CA GLY A 28 -5.33 12.36 4.24
C GLY A 28 -5.68 13.01 5.58
N GLU A 29 -4.80 12.89 6.56
CA GLU A 29 -4.94 13.59 7.85
C GLU A 29 -4.89 15.11 7.68
N SER A 30 -4.18 15.60 6.67
CA SER A 30 -4.16 17.03 6.31
C SER A 30 -5.52 17.58 5.83
N GLY A 31 -6.52 16.72 5.59
CA GLY A 31 -7.79 17.08 4.97
C GLY A 31 -7.75 17.15 3.44
N ARG A 32 -6.59 16.90 2.82
CA ARG A 32 -6.48 16.79 1.35
C ARG A 32 -7.10 15.49 0.85
N VAL A 33 -7.68 15.57 -0.34
CA VAL A 33 -8.27 14.44 -1.05
C VAL A 33 -7.36 14.01 -2.20
N TYR A 34 -7.10 12.72 -2.28
CA TYR A 34 -6.25 12.09 -3.27
C TYR A 34 -7.07 11.16 -4.15
N VAL A 35 -6.68 11.02 -5.42
CA VAL A 35 -7.38 10.20 -6.40
C VAL A 35 -6.45 9.10 -6.90
N GLY A 36 -7.02 7.92 -7.11
CA GLY A 36 -6.40 6.79 -7.79
C GLY A 36 -7.29 6.17 -8.86
N VAL A 37 -6.64 5.63 -9.89
CA VAL A 37 -7.25 4.98 -11.05
C VAL A 37 -6.48 3.71 -11.39
N ASN A 38 -7.14 2.68 -11.92
CA ASN A 38 -6.43 1.51 -12.42
C ASN A 38 -5.78 1.76 -13.79
N LEU A 39 -4.64 1.11 -14.03
CA LEU A 39 -3.86 1.18 -15.27
C LEU A 39 -3.52 -0.23 -15.76
N ASP A 40 -3.80 -0.50 -17.03
CA ASP A 40 -3.42 -1.73 -17.72
C ASP A 40 -2.48 -1.38 -18.88
N PHE A 41 -1.50 -2.24 -19.18
CA PHE A 41 -0.48 -1.98 -20.19
C PHE A 41 -0.46 -3.07 -21.26
N LEU A 42 -0.78 -2.70 -22.51
CA LEU A 42 -0.73 -3.63 -23.64
C LEU A 42 0.70 -4.16 -23.87
N GLY A 43 0.82 -5.46 -24.11
CA GLY A 43 2.11 -6.11 -24.35
C GLY A 43 2.97 -6.31 -23.10
N ALA A 44 2.53 -5.85 -21.93
CA ALA A 44 3.18 -6.14 -20.65
C ALA A 44 2.48 -7.30 -19.92
N PRO A 45 3.20 -8.06 -19.07
CA PRO A 45 2.57 -9.02 -18.16
C PRO A 45 1.59 -8.34 -17.21
N LEU A 46 0.55 -9.05 -16.77
CA LEU A 46 -0.47 -8.52 -15.84
C LEU A 46 0.11 -8.06 -14.50
N SER A 47 1.29 -8.55 -14.10
CA SER A 47 2.01 -8.08 -12.92
C SER A 47 2.45 -6.62 -12.99
N GLN A 48 2.39 -5.99 -14.17
CA GLN A 48 2.65 -4.56 -14.36
C GLN A 48 1.39 -3.71 -14.25
N ALA A 49 0.20 -4.31 -14.14
CA ALA A 49 -1.03 -3.56 -13.91
C ALA A 49 -0.97 -2.85 -12.55
N VAL A 50 -1.53 -1.64 -12.50
CA VAL A 50 -1.61 -0.84 -11.28
C VAL A 50 -3.07 -0.71 -10.91
N HIS A 51 -3.43 -1.11 -9.70
CA HIS A 51 -4.80 -1.01 -9.22
C HIS A 51 -5.08 0.41 -8.70
N ALA A 52 -6.36 0.80 -8.64
CA ALA A 52 -6.74 2.16 -8.22
C ALA A 52 -6.24 2.50 -6.81
N GLU A 53 -6.24 1.54 -5.89
CA GLU A 53 -5.74 1.68 -4.53
C GLU A 53 -4.21 1.83 -4.51
N GLN A 54 -3.48 1.07 -5.32
CA GLN A 54 -2.02 1.22 -5.43
C GLN A 54 -1.65 2.60 -5.99
N PHE A 55 -2.36 3.04 -7.04
CA PHE A 55 -2.19 4.38 -7.60
C PHE A 55 -2.48 5.46 -6.55
N LEU A 56 -3.57 5.30 -5.78
CA LEU A 56 -3.94 6.22 -4.72
C LEU A 56 -2.79 6.38 -3.70
N ILE A 57 -2.24 5.27 -3.20
CA ILE A 57 -1.13 5.31 -2.23
C ILE A 57 0.13 5.91 -2.85
N ALA A 58 0.46 5.59 -4.11
CA ALA A 58 1.60 6.20 -4.79
C ALA A 58 1.44 7.72 -4.91
N ASN A 59 0.23 8.21 -5.19
CA ASN A 59 -0.08 9.64 -5.26
C ASN A 59 0.05 10.32 -3.89
N VAL A 60 -0.45 9.67 -2.83
CA VAL A 60 -0.33 10.13 -1.43
C VAL A 60 1.15 10.20 -1.02
N ALA A 61 1.93 9.16 -1.33
CA ALA A 61 3.37 9.11 -1.04
C ALA A 61 4.16 10.19 -1.79
N ALA A 62 3.84 10.43 -3.06
CA ALA A 62 4.53 11.41 -3.90
C ALA A 62 4.42 12.85 -3.36
N VAL A 63 3.36 13.17 -2.61
CA VAL A 63 3.18 14.49 -1.97
C VAL A 63 3.62 14.52 -0.51
N GLY A 64 4.13 13.41 0.03
CA GLY A 64 4.57 13.29 1.42
C GLY A 64 3.44 13.38 2.45
N GLU A 65 2.23 12.88 2.12
CA GLU A 65 1.16 12.75 3.11
C GLU A 65 1.40 11.53 4.00
N PRO A 66 1.61 11.71 5.33
CA PRO A 66 2.07 10.64 6.19
C PRO A 66 0.96 9.66 6.61
N VAL A 67 -0.30 10.10 6.57
CA VAL A 67 -1.44 9.37 7.12
C VAL A 67 -2.62 9.43 6.19
N LEU A 68 -3.19 8.26 5.88
CA LEU A 68 -4.45 8.12 5.16
C LEU A 68 -5.49 7.48 6.08
N ARG A 69 -6.61 8.16 6.31
CA ARG A 69 -7.63 7.72 7.28
C ARG A 69 -8.76 6.92 6.63
N ILE A 70 -9.14 7.34 5.43
CA ILE A 70 -10.33 6.88 4.73
C ILE A 70 -9.98 6.61 3.27
N ILE A 71 -10.49 5.50 2.73
CA ILE A 71 -10.47 5.18 1.31
C ILE A 71 -11.91 4.90 0.88
N ALA A 72 -12.41 5.62 -0.12
CA ALA A 72 -13.58 5.21 -0.88
C ALA A 72 -13.11 4.58 -2.18
N VAL A 73 -13.73 3.49 -2.61
CA VAL A 73 -13.37 2.78 -3.84
C VAL A 73 -14.63 2.35 -4.57
N SER A 74 -14.58 2.39 -5.90
CA SER A 74 -15.71 2.01 -6.75
C SER A 74 -16.17 0.57 -6.56
N HIS A 75 -15.24 -0.35 -6.31
CA HIS A 75 -15.48 -1.78 -6.17
C HIS A 75 -14.63 -2.37 -5.03
N MET A 76 -15.05 -3.50 -4.48
CA MET A 76 -14.37 -4.17 -3.38
C MET A 76 -12.87 -4.37 -3.69
N PRO A 77 -11.94 -3.91 -2.81
CA PRO A 77 -10.52 -4.13 -3.02
C PRO A 77 -10.21 -5.62 -3.10
N CYS A 78 -9.42 -6.01 -4.11
CA CYS A 78 -8.90 -7.37 -4.22
C CYS A 78 -7.85 -7.65 -3.13
N ASP A 79 -7.55 -8.93 -2.87
CA ASP A 79 -6.59 -9.31 -1.82
C ASP A 79 -5.18 -8.75 -2.04
N HIS A 80 -4.75 -8.58 -3.30
CA HIS A 80 -3.50 -7.90 -3.63
C HIS A 80 -3.47 -6.45 -3.11
N CYS A 81 -4.55 -5.68 -3.31
CA CYS A 81 -4.66 -4.32 -2.78
C CYS A 81 -4.77 -4.32 -1.25
N ARG A 82 -5.53 -5.25 -0.65
CA ARG A 82 -5.66 -5.36 0.80
C ARG A 82 -4.30 -5.62 1.44
N GLN A 83 -3.50 -6.51 0.84
CA GLN A 83 -2.16 -6.83 1.27
C GLN A 83 -1.20 -5.64 1.08
N PHE A 84 -1.29 -4.95 -0.05
CA PHE A 84 -0.50 -3.75 -0.31
C PHE A 84 -0.77 -2.63 0.70
N LEU A 85 -2.03 -2.45 1.13
CA LEU A 85 -2.38 -1.46 2.16
C LEU A 85 -1.78 -1.77 3.54
N GLN A 86 -1.33 -3.01 3.81
CA GLN A 86 -0.63 -3.36 5.06
C GLN A 86 0.74 -2.67 5.21
N GLU A 87 1.27 -2.12 4.12
CA GLU A 87 2.52 -1.36 4.13
C GLU A 87 2.36 0.06 4.73
N ILE A 88 1.14 0.44 5.16
CA ILE A 88 0.84 1.72 5.78
C ILE A 88 0.84 1.59 7.31
N ARG A 89 1.40 2.59 8.01
CA ARG A 89 1.32 2.63 9.48
C ARG A 89 -0.13 2.68 9.95
N GLY A 90 -0.51 1.77 10.85
CA GLY A 90 -1.88 1.70 11.36
C GLY A 90 -2.89 1.17 10.34
N ALA A 91 -2.45 0.44 9.31
CA ALA A 91 -3.28 -0.09 8.23
C ALA A 91 -4.61 -0.72 8.69
N ALA A 92 -4.59 -1.48 9.79
CA ALA A 92 -5.77 -2.11 10.39
C ALA A 92 -6.95 -1.15 10.61
N GLY A 93 -6.67 0.11 10.92
CA GLY A 93 -7.68 1.15 11.20
C GLY A 93 -8.17 1.92 9.98
N ILE A 94 -7.60 1.70 8.79
CA ILE A 94 -8.03 2.37 7.55
C ILE A 94 -9.48 1.99 7.29
N ARG A 95 -10.35 3.00 7.18
CA ARG A 95 -11.78 2.81 6.86
C ARG A 95 -11.96 2.80 5.36
N ILE A 96 -12.61 1.75 4.85
CA ILE A 96 -12.88 1.53 3.44
C ILE A 96 -14.39 1.57 3.20
N LEU A 97 -14.80 2.37 2.22
CA LEU A 97 -16.14 2.36 1.67
C LEU A 97 -16.12 1.85 0.24
N VAL A 98 -17.03 0.93 -0.06
CA VAL A 98 -17.22 0.39 -1.41
C VAL A 98 -18.52 0.95 -1.97
N THR A 99 -18.44 1.76 -3.03
CA THR A 99 -19.63 2.46 -3.54
C THR A 99 -20.51 1.58 -4.43
N SER A 100 -19.99 0.50 -5.01
CA SER A 100 -20.80 -0.45 -5.80
C SER A 100 -21.86 -1.16 -4.94
N ASP A 101 -21.67 -1.29 -3.63
CA ASP A 101 -22.64 -1.92 -2.74
C ASP A 101 -24.03 -1.24 -2.82
N ALA A 102 -24.05 0.09 -2.99
CA ALA A 102 -25.28 0.85 -3.16
C ALA A 102 -25.99 0.54 -4.48
N ALA A 103 -25.23 0.24 -5.54
CA ALA A 103 -25.79 -0.19 -6.82
C ALA A 103 -26.41 -1.59 -6.73
N ASP A 104 -25.94 -2.42 -5.80
CA ASP A 104 -26.49 -3.75 -5.50
C ASP A 104 -27.66 -3.71 -4.50
N GLY A 105 -28.19 -2.51 -4.20
CA GLY A 105 -29.30 -2.31 -3.26
C GLY A 105 -28.92 -2.51 -1.79
N CYS A 106 -27.64 -2.66 -1.49
CA CYS A 106 -27.12 -2.78 -0.13
C CYS A 106 -26.86 -1.38 0.46
N ALA A 107 -27.04 -1.23 1.78
CA ALA A 107 -26.65 0.00 2.44
C ALA A 107 -25.13 0.18 2.35
N ALA A 108 -24.67 1.40 2.04
CA ALA A 108 -23.26 1.73 2.03
C ALA A 108 -22.66 1.48 3.43
N GLU A 109 -21.70 0.55 3.53
CA GLU A 109 -21.14 0.10 4.80
C GLU A 109 -19.66 0.43 4.88
N TRP A 110 -19.27 1.07 5.98
CA TRP A 110 -17.87 1.30 6.31
C TRP A 110 -17.24 0.04 6.89
N ARG A 111 -16.15 -0.41 6.27
CA ARG A 111 -15.36 -1.56 6.72
C ARG A 111 -13.97 -1.11 7.15
N THR A 112 -13.32 -1.84 8.04
CA THR A 112 -11.90 -1.59 8.31
C THR A 112 -11.05 -2.51 7.44
N LEU A 113 -9.81 -2.14 7.17
CA LEU A 113 -8.91 -3.06 6.49
C LEU A 113 -8.73 -4.37 7.30
N ALA A 114 -8.73 -4.28 8.63
CA ALA A 114 -8.66 -5.46 9.50
C ALA A 114 -9.85 -6.42 9.33
N SER A 115 -11.05 -5.91 9.04
CA SER A 115 -12.21 -6.77 8.76
C SER A 115 -12.16 -7.39 7.37
N LEU A 116 -11.52 -6.71 6.41
CA LEU A 116 -11.38 -7.17 5.03
C LEU A 116 -10.20 -8.14 4.83
N LEU A 117 -9.15 -8.03 5.65
CA LEU A 117 -7.99 -8.91 5.63
C LEU A 117 -7.66 -9.35 7.07
N PRO A 118 -8.35 -10.38 7.59
CA PRO A 118 -8.14 -10.86 8.95
C PRO A 118 -6.81 -11.58 9.09
N ARG A 119 -6.09 -11.32 10.19
CA ARG A 119 -4.76 -11.89 10.50
C ARG A 119 -3.77 -11.70 9.33
N PRO A 120 -3.53 -10.44 8.91
CA PRO A 120 -2.64 -10.18 7.79
C PRO A 120 -1.20 -10.56 8.13
N PHE A 121 -0.45 -10.98 7.12
CA PHE A 121 1.00 -10.94 7.17
C PHE A 121 1.46 -9.55 6.70
N GLY A 122 2.47 -8.95 7.31
CA GLY A 122 2.92 -7.62 6.90
C GLY A 122 4.23 -7.17 7.55
N PRO A 123 4.56 -5.88 7.48
CA PRO A 123 5.86 -5.38 7.96
C PRO A 123 6.17 -5.70 9.42
N HIS A 124 5.16 -5.74 10.27
CA HIS A 124 5.30 -6.08 11.69
C HIS A 124 5.77 -7.51 11.96
N ASP A 125 5.64 -8.42 10.99
CA ASP A 125 6.13 -9.79 11.08
C ASP A 125 7.61 -9.93 10.70
N LEU A 126 8.15 -8.96 9.96
CA LEU A 126 9.48 -9.04 9.35
C LEU A 126 10.44 -7.95 9.82
N LEU A 127 9.94 -6.77 10.15
CA LEU A 127 10.74 -5.56 10.38
C LEU A 127 10.74 -5.13 11.85
N PRO A 128 11.78 -4.41 12.31
CA PRO A 128 11.75 -3.67 13.56
C PRO A 128 10.57 -2.68 13.63
N LYS A 129 10.07 -2.42 14.84
CA LYS A 129 8.89 -1.55 15.05
C LYS A 129 9.08 -0.11 14.56
N ASP A 130 10.32 0.37 14.58
CA ASP A 130 10.75 1.71 14.18
C ASP A 130 11.16 1.79 12.69
N ALA A 131 11.13 0.66 11.95
CA ALA A 131 11.37 0.69 10.52
C ALA A 131 10.30 1.55 9.83
N PRO A 132 10.70 2.56 9.04
CA PRO A 132 9.74 3.43 8.39
C PRO A 132 8.91 2.66 7.35
N LEU A 133 7.67 3.07 7.14
CA LEU A 133 6.70 2.43 6.23
C LEU A 133 6.38 3.28 5.00
N VAL A 134 5.51 2.80 4.09
CA VAL A 134 5.41 3.33 2.72
C VAL A 134 5.08 4.83 2.61
N LEU A 135 4.35 5.38 3.59
CA LEU A 135 4.00 6.81 3.64
C LEU A 135 4.90 7.63 4.57
N GLU A 136 5.83 6.98 5.26
CA GLU A 136 6.74 7.64 6.20
C GLU A 136 8.01 8.10 5.48
N PRO A 137 8.69 9.15 5.97
CA PRO A 137 9.91 9.61 5.33
C PRO A 137 11.03 8.56 5.35
N HIS A 138 11.66 8.35 4.19
CA HIS A 138 12.83 7.49 4.00
C HIS A 138 13.93 8.24 3.27
N ASP A 139 15.08 8.44 3.91
CA ASP A 139 16.27 9.04 3.25
C ASP A 139 17.32 7.97 3.02
N SER A 140 17.49 7.56 1.75
CA SER A 140 18.50 6.58 1.32
C SER A 140 19.74 7.23 0.69
N ARG A 141 20.06 8.49 1.06
CA ARG A 141 21.20 9.30 0.58
C ARG A 141 22.14 8.58 -0.37
N LEU A 142 21.97 8.82 -1.67
CA LEU A 142 22.90 8.34 -2.68
C LEU A 142 23.99 9.39 -2.88
N ASP A 143 25.14 9.19 -2.24
CA ASP A 143 26.31 10.05 -2.41
C ASP A 143 27.27 9.47 -3.46
N ALA A 144 27.41 10.17 -4.59
CA ALA A 144 28.34 9.82 -5.66
C ALA A 144 29.82 10.13 -5.29
N SER A 145 30.08 10.78 -4.15
CA SER A 145 31.41 11.24 -3.73
C SER A 145 32.29 10.19 -3.03
N SER A 146 31.92 8.90 -3.05
CA SER A 146 32.73 7.82 -2.48
C SER A 146 33.98 7.45 -3.31
N ARG A 147 34.76 8.44 -3.79
CA ARG A 147 36.13 8.19 -4.24
C ARG A 147 37.05 8.10 -3.02
N GLY A 148 37.40 6.87 -2.65
CA GLY A 148 38.62 6.57 -1.88
C GLY A 148 38.51 6.69 -0.37
N ARG A 149 37.76 5.80 0.29
CA ARG A 149 38.07 5.43 1.68
C ARG A 149 38.61 4.00 1.69
N ASN A 150 39.93 3.86 1.84
CA ASN A 150 40.60 2.60 2.16
C ASN A 150 39.93 1.94 3.37
N HIS A 151 38.99 1.03 3.13
CA HIS A 151 38.37 0.25 4.20
C HIS A 151 39.33 -0.88 4.57
N ARG A 152 40.05 -0.71 5.69
CA ARG A 152 40.46 -1.88 6.46
C ARG A 152 39.18 -2.58 6.95
N PRO A 153 39.06 -3.91 6.81
CA PRO A 153 37.86 -4.61 7.23
C PRO A 153 37.68 -4.44 8.74
N ARG A 154 36.57 -3.84 9.16
CA ARG A 154 36.09 -3.95 10.54
C ARG A 154 35.52 -5.35 10.70
N THR A 155 36.18 -6.17 11.50
CA THR A 155 35.63 -7.45 11.98
C THR A 155 34.47 -7.15 12.91
N THR A 156 33.24 -7.30 12.43
CA THR A 156 32.07 -7.40 13.31
C THR A 156 32.01 -8.82 13.87
N PRO A 157 31.82 -9.01 15.20
CA PRO A 157 31.58 -10.33 15.74
C PRO A 157 30.22 -10.86 15.22
N PRO A 158 30.08 -12.18 15.03
CA PRO A 158 28.85 -12.77 14.52
C PRO A 158 27.68 -12.58 15.51
N PRO A 159 26.44 -12.49 15.02
CA PRO A 159 25.28 -12.33 15.87
C PRO A 159 25.01 -13.56 16.75
N PRO A 160 24.31 -13.41 17.90
CA PRO A 160 24.24 -14.41 18.97
C PRO A 160 23.54 -15.73 18.61
N TRP A 161 22.86 -15.80 17.47
CA TRP A 161 22.01 -16.94 17.08
C TRP A 161 22.75 -18.05 16.31
N MET A 162 24.04 -17.85 15.99
CA MET A 162 24.85 -18.80 15.22
C MET A 162 25.27 -20.09 15.99
N HIS A 163 24.86 -20.25 17.25
CA HIS A 163 25.05 -21.48 18.03
C HIS A 163 23.72 -22.04 18.54
N ARG A 164 22.90 -22.59 17.64
CA ARG A 164 21.89 -23.58 18.02
C ARG A 164 22.14 -24.86 17.25
N SER A 165 22.99 -25.72 17.81
CA SER A 165 23.10 -27.10 17.36
C SER A 165 21.75 -27.79 17.53
N CYS A 166 21.24 -28.32 16.42
CA CYS A 166 20.11 -29.23 16.38
C CYS A 166 20.43 -30.46 17.26
N LYS A 167 19.83 -30.54 18.46
CA LYS A 167 19.80 -31.79 19.21
C LYS A 167 18.72 -32.67 18.58
N ARG A 168 19.14 -33.72 17.86
CA ARG A 168 18.29 -34.86 17.50
C ARG A 168 17.64 -35.41 18.77
N GLN A 169 16.31 -35.39 18.81
CA GLN A 169 15.54 -36.21 19.73
C GLN A 169 15.63 -37.66 19.26
N GLN A 170 16.04 -38.55 20.18
CA GLN A 170 15.75 -39.98 20.12
C GLN A 170 14.28 -40.20 20.52
#